data_AF-A0A7C0X2A4-F1
#
_entry.id   AF-A0A7C0X2A4-F1
#
_cell.length_a   1.000
_cell.length_b   1.000
_cell.length_c   1.000
_cell.angle_alpha   90.00
_cell.angle_beta   90.00
_cell.angle_gamma   90.00
#
_symmetry.space_group_name_H-M   'P 1'
#
loop_
_entity.id
_entity.type
_entity.pdbx_description
1 polymer ?
#
loop_
_entity_poly.entity_id
_entity_poly.type
_entity_poly.pdbx_seq_one_letter_code
_entity_poly.pdbx_strand_id
1 'polypeptide(L)'
;MILLSGGTGTPKLIQGLMQILSPEDITVIVNTADDTWVSGNLISPDVDTVLYTLAGIIDDSRWWGIRNDTFRTHEQLRLLGHDEGMMIGDLDRATHIQRGELIRGGMNLTEATSVIGKRLGVRSTVLPMSNDPVSTIIETPGGEMGFQRFWVGMRGEPEVLGIRFEGIEAAKPTPEVIDALTSGDVVVIGPSNPITSIGPILALDG
;
A
#
# COMPACT_ATOMS: atom_id res chain seq x y z
N MET A 1 -5.18 7.60 17.83
CA MET A 1 -4.33 6.38 17.85
C MET A 1 -3.64 6.26 16.51
N ILE A 2 -2.34 5.95 16.50
CA ILE A 2 -1.56 5.76 15.28
C ILE A 2 -1.30 4.28 15.07
N LEU A 3 -1.48 3.79 13.85
CA LEU A 3 -1.17 2.42 13.45
C LEU A 3 -0.11 2.41 12.36
N LEU A 4 0.93 1.58 12.53
CA LEU A 4 1.83 1.24 11.44
C LEU A 4 1.27 0.04 10.68
N SER A 5 1.08 0.17 9.37
CA SER A 5 0.37 -0.79 8.54
C SER A 5 1.14 -1.15 7.28
N GLY A 6 1.12 -2.43 6.95
CA GLY A 6 1.49 -2.96 5.63
C GLY A 6 0.97 -4.39 5.51
N GLY A 7 0.86 -4.94 4.30
CA GLY A 7 0.25 -6.23 4.04
C GLY A 7 -1.20 -6.34 4.57
N THR A 8 -1.61 -7.56 4.92
CA THR A 8 -3.02 -7.88 5.23
C THR A 8 -3.34 -8.02 6.72
N GLY A 9 -2.34 -8.02 7.60
CA GLY A 9 -2.50 -8.21 9.05
C GLY A 9 -3.13 -6.99 9.73
N THR A 10 -2.52 -5.82 9.58
CA THR A 10 -3.02 -4.57 10.16
C THR A 10 -4.43 -4.16 9.68
N PRO A 11 -4.80 -4.32 8.40
CA PRO A 11 -6.19 -4.10 7.95
C PRO A 11 -7.25 -4.90 8.74
N LYS A 12 -6.96 -6.15 9.13
CA LYS A 12 -7.85 -6.95 10.00
C LYS A 12 -8.02 -6.34 11.38
N LEU A 13 -6.92 -5.83 11.96
CA LEU A 13 -6.96 -5.13 13.23
C LEU A 13 -7.77 -3.82 13.13
N ILE A 14 -7.59 -3.06 12.04
CA ILE A 14 -8.34 -1.82 11.78
C ILE A 14 -9.85 -2.09 11.78
N GLN A 15 -10.32 -3.15 11.12
CA GLN A 15 -11.76 -3.49 11.14
C GLN A 15 -12.29 -3.71 12.56
N GLY A 16 -11.52 -4.36 13.43
CA GLY A 16 -11.86 -4.54 14.84
C GLY A 16 -11.86 -3.22 15.62
N LEU A 17 -10.85 -2.37 15.40
CA LEU A 17 -10.74 -1.07 16.05
C LEU A 17 -11.86 -0.11 15.68
N MET A 18 -12.33 -0.13 14.42
CA MET A 18 -13.47 0.67 13.97
C MET A 18 -14.80 0.33 14.67
N GLN A 19 -14.88 -0.80 15.40
CA GLN A 19 -16.06 -1.14 16.21
C GLN A 19 -16.07 -0.45 17.57
N ILE A 20 -14.91 0.05 18.03
CA ILE A 20 -14.74 0.59 19.39
C ILE A 20 -14.16 2.01 19.42
N LEU A 21 -13.60 2.49 18.31
CA LEU A 21 -13.09 3.86 18.14
C LEU A 21 -13.87 4.58 17.04
N SER A 22 -13.95 5.91 17.15
CA SER A 22 -14.42 6.73 16.03
C SER A 22 -13.36 6.67 14.91
N PRO A 23 -13.75 6.54 13.63
CA PRO A 23 -12.79 6.54 12.53
C PRO A 23 -11.88 7.77 12.49
N GLU A 24 -12.36 8.94 12.91
CA GLU A 24 -11.58 10.17 13.03
C GLU A 24 -10.43 10.08 14.03
N ASP A 25 -10.53 9.18 15.01
CA ASP A 25 -9.50 8.95 16.04
C ASP A 25 -8.39 8.00 15.57
N ILE A 26 -8.48 7.51 14.33
CA ILE A 26 -7.56 6.54 13.72
C ILE A 26 -6.71 7.26 12.66
N THR A 27 -5.39 7.20 12.87
CA THR A 27 -4.39 7.55 11.85
C THR A 27 -3.59 6.31 11.49
N VAL A 28 -3.44 6.02 10.21
CA VAL A 28 -2.69 4.87 9.70
C VAL A 28 -1.51 5.35 8.88
N ILE A 29 -0.30 5.02 9.31
CA ILE A 29 0.94 5.22 8.54
C ILE A 29 1.20 3.93 7.77
N VAL A 30 1.29 4.03 6.46
CA VAL A 30 1.22 2.88 5.55
C VAL A 30 2.53 2.71 4.79
N ASN A 31 3.02 1.48 4.74
CA ASN A 31 4.15 1.08 3.91
C ASN A 31 3.93 1.44 2.43
N THR A 32 4.98 1.93 1.78
CA THR A 32 5.01 2.21 0.33
C THR A 32 6.16 1.52 -0.39
N ALA A 33 6.93 0.66 0.29
CA ALA A 33 8.05 -0.05 -0.32
C ALA A 33 7.60 -1.13 -1.33
N ASP A 34 6.32 -1.46 -1.34
CA ASP A 34 5.71 -2.40 -2.28
C ASP A 34 4.98 -1.70 -3.44
N ASP A 35 5.06 -0.36 -3.50
CA ASP A 35 4.51 0.44 -4.58
C ASP A 35 5.22 0.14 -5.90
N THR A 36 4.46 0.09 -6.99
CA THR A 36 5.02 -0.24 -8.30
C THR A 36 4.20 0.34 -9.45
N TRP A 37 4.85 0.52 -10.60
CA TRP A 37 4.22 1.02 -11.82
C TRP A 37 3.76 -0.15 -12.69
N VAL A 38 2.46 -0.25 -12.92
CA VAL A 38 1.86 -1.28 -13.79
C VAL A 38 0.91 -0.63 -14.77
N SER A 39 1.01 -1.02 -16.05
CA SER A 39 0.14 -0.51 -17.12
C SER A 39 0.03 1.03 -17.13
N GLY A 40 1.15 1.71 -16.85
CA GLY A 40 1.27 3.18 -16.87
C GLY A 40 0.76 3.92 -15.63
N ASN A 41 0.36 3.22 -14.57
CA ASN A 41 -0.18 3.81 -13.34
C ASN A 41 0.55 3.31 -12.10
N LEU A 42 0.62 4.16 -11.08
CA LEU A 42 1.18 3.81 -9.78
C LEU A 42 0.15 3.01 -8.96
N ILE A 43 0.56 1.83 -8.54
CA ILE A 43 -0.18 0.96 -7.61
C ILE A 43 0.49 1.07 -6.25
N SER A 44 -0.31 1.27 -5.21
CA SER A 44 0.17 1.36 -3.82
C SER A 44 -0.57 0.34 -2.96
N PRO A 45 -0.20 -0.96 -3.04
CA PRO A 45 -1.05 -2.06 -2.57
C PRO A 45 -1.48 -1.97 -1.10
N ASP A 46 -0.56 -1.54 -0.23
CA ASP A 46 -0.82 -1.42 1.20
C ASP A 46 -1.71 -0.20 1.49
N VAL A 47 -1.45 0.93 0.82
CA VAL A 47 -2.30 2.15 0.90
C VAL A 47 -3.72 1.82 0.43
N ASP A 48 -3.84 1.17 -0.72
CA ASP A 48 -5.13 0.79 -1.31
C ASP A 48 -5.89 -0.18 -0.40
N THR A 49 -5.22 -1.19 0.16
CA THR A 49 -5.85 -2.12 1.11
C THR A 49 -6.37 -1.40 2.35
N VAL A 50 -5.62 -0.43 2.90
CA VAL A 50 -6.07 0.39 4.04
C VAL A 50 -7.26 1.27 3.66
N LEU A 51 -7.19 1.97 2.51
CA LEU A 51 -8.29 2.81 2.03
C LEU A 51 -9.57 1.99 1.82
N TYR A 52 -9.49 0.85 1.15
CA TYR A 52 -10.63 -0.01 0.89
C TYR A 52 -11.20 -0.62 2.18
N THR A 53 -10.34 -0.94 3.15
CA THR A 53 -10.76 -1.44 4.46
C THR A 53 -11.55 -0.38 5.22
N LEU A 54 -11.02 0.85 5.30
CA LEU A 54 -11.67 1.96 5.99
C LEU A 54 -12.94 2.46 5.29
N ALA A 55 -13.00 2.33 3.97
CA ALA A 55 -14.20 2.62 3.17
C ALA A 55 -15.25 1.50 3.22
N GLY A 56 -14.94 0.33 3.79
CA GLY A 56 -15.85 -0.81 3.86
C GLY A 56 -16.08 -1.53 2.52
N ILE A 57 -15.16 -1.38 1.56
CA ILE A 57 -15.28 -1.94 0.21
C ILE A 57 -14.22 -3.02 -0.10
N ILE A 58 -13.32 -3.31 0.84
CA ILE A 58 -12.30 -4.37 0.69
C ILE A 58 -12.94 -5.74 0.41
N ASP A 59 -12.32 -6.51 -0.48
CA ASP A 59 -12.57 -7.95 -0.59
C ASP A 59 -11.94 -8.67 0.62
N ASP A 60 -12.77 -9.02 1.59
CA ASP A 60 -12.40 -9.70 2.83
C ASP A 60 -12.13 -11.20 2.66
N SER A 61 -12.41 -11.77 1.48
CA SER A 61 -12.02 -13.16 1.16
C SER A 61 -10.54 -13.26 0.77
N ARG A 62 -10.00 -12.21 0.14
CA ARG A 62 -8.62 -12.14 -0.35
C ARG A 62 -7.72 -11.19 0.45
N TRP A 63 -8.32 -10.20 1.11
CA TRP A 63 -7.65 -9.11 1.82
C TRP A 63 -6.84 -8.16 0.93
N TRP A 64 -7.20 -8.07 -0.35
CA TRP A 64 -6.69 -7.10 -1.32
C TRP A 64 -7.74 -6.87 -2.40
N GLY A 65 -7.71 -5.69 -3.03
CA GLY A 65 -8.68 -5.30 -4.06
C GLY A 65 -10.10 -5.03 -3.52
N ILE A 66 -11.01 -4.74 -4.43
CA ILE A 66 -12.37 -4.29 -4.11
C ILE A 66 -13.36 -5.47 -4.19
N ARG A 67 -14.30 -5.53 -3.24
CA ARG A 67 -15.36 -6.55 -3.22
C ARG A 67 -16.26 -6.43 -4.45
N ASN A 68 -16.57 -7.57 -5.06
CA ASN A 68 -17.38 -7.68 -6.28
C ASN A 68 -16.77 -6.96 -7.51
N ASP A 69 -15.45 -6.76 -7.53
CA ASP A 69 -14.77 -6.24 -8.71
C ASP A 69 -14.77 -7.26 -9.86
N THR A 70 -14.63 -6.77 -11.08
CA THR A 70 -14.47 -7.56 -12.31
C THR A 70 -13.04 -7.46 -12.83
N PHE A 71 -12.65 -8.35 -13.75
CA PHE A 71 -11.27 -8.40 -14.28
C PHE A 71 -11.26 -8.30 -15.82
N ARG A 72 -12.25 -7.61 -16.41
CA ARG A 72 -12.45 -7.59 -17.87
C ARG A 72 -11.29 -6.91 -18.58
N THR A 73 -10.77 -5.80 -18.05
CA THR A 73 -9.60 -5.14 -18.63
C THR A 73 -8.36 -6.02 -18.53
N HIS A 74 -8.15 -6.70 -17.40
CA HIS A 74 -7.03 -7.62 -17.22
C HIS A 74 -7.08 -8.79 -18.21
N GLU A 75 -8.25 -9.43 -18.36
CA GLU A 75 -8.46 -10.51 -19.32
C GLU A 75 -8.21 -10.04 -20.76
N GLN A 76 -8.71 -8.86 -21.13
CA GLN A 76 -8.51 -8.30 -22.45
C GLN A 76 -7.03 -7.95 -22.72
N LEU A 77 -6.30 -7.42 -21.74
CA LEU A 77 -4.87 -7.15 -21.86
C LEU A 77 -4.08 -8.44 -22.08
N ARG A 78 -4.39 -9.51 -21.34
CA ARG A 78 -3.80 -10.84 -21.58
C ARG A 78 -4.06 -11.36 -22.98
N LEU A 79 -5.29 -11.21 -23.50
CA LEU A 79 -5.62 -11.61 -24.87
C LEU A 79 -4.82 -10.83 -25.93
N LEU A 80 -4.47 -9.57 -25.63
CA LEU A 80 -3.62 -8.72 -26.49
C LEU A 80 -2.12 -8.98 -26.30
N GLY A 81 -1.73 -9.92 -25.43
CA GLY A 81 -0.33 -10.27 -25.18
C GLY A 81 0.38 -9.38 -24.16
N HIS A 82 -0.37 -8.57 -23.40
CA HIS A 82 0.17 -7.76 -22.31
C HIS A 82 -0.09 -8.43 -20.96
N ASP A 83 0.96 -8.90 -20.30
CA ASP A 83 0.89 -9.42 -18.94
C ASP A 83 1.21 -8.31 -17.94
N GLU A 84 0.28 -8.08 -17.02
CA GLU A 84 0.42 -7.08 -15.96
C GLU A 84 1.25 -7.60 -14.78
N GLY A 85 1.59 -8.90 -14.74
CA GLY A 85 2.32 -9.52 -13.63
C GLY A 85 1.52 -9.68 -12.35
N MET A 86 0.32 -9.08 -12.30
CA MET A 86 -0.65 -9.22 -11.22
C MET A 86 -2.08 -9.06 -11.74
N MET A 87 -3.04 -9.59 -11.00
CA MET A 87 -4.45 -9.54 -11.37
C MET A 87 -5.09 -8.25 -10.84
N ILE A 88 -5.33 -7.28 -11.72
CA ILE A 88 -5.86 -5.95 -11.37
C ILE A 88 -7.33 -5.87 -11.76
N GLY A 89 -8.19 -5.59 -10.77
CA GLY A 89 -9.63 -5.43 -10.97
C GLY A 89 -9.99 -4.12 -11.68
N ASP A 90 -11.19 -4.05 -12.26
CA ASP A 90 -11.63 -2.92 -13.06
C ASP A 90 -11.93 -1.69 -12.18
N LEU A 91 -12.52 -1.88 -10.99
CA LEU A 91 -12.71 -0.83 -9.98
C LEU A 91 -11.37 -0.46 -9.31
N ASP A 92 -10.54 -1.45 -8.98
CA ASP A 92 -9.22 -1.22 -8.40
C ASP A 92 -8.33 -0.36 -9.33
N ARG A 93 -8.37 -0.66 -10.63
CA ARG A 93 -7.72 0.15 -11.67
C ARG A 93 -8.20 1.59 -11.70
N ALA A 94 -9.46 1.87 -11.37
CA ALA A 94 -9.95 3.24 -11.30
C ALA A 94 -9.22 4.04 -10.21
N THR A 95 -8.90 3.42 -9.08
CA THR A 95 -8.05 4.02 -8.03
C THR A 95 -6.65 4.33 -8.56
N HIS A 96 -6.03 3.40 -9.30
CA HIS A 96 -4.69 3.58 -9.87
C HIS A 96 -4.66 4.71 -10.91
N ILE A 97 -5.68 4.79 -11.78
CA ILE A 97 -5.82 5.86 -12.76
C ILE A 97 -5.98 7.20 -12.05
N GLN A 98 -6.88 7.30 -11.06
CA GLN A 98 -7.11 8.54 -10.33
C GLN A 98 -5.84 9.00 -9.59
N ARG A 99 -5.12 8.09 -8.93
CA ARG A 99 -3.82 8.37 -8.31
C ARG A 99 -2.82 8.89 -9.34
N GLY A 100 -2.69 8.19 -10.46
CA GLY A 100 -1.80 8.57 -11.56
C GLY A 100 -2.10 9.95 -12.12
N GLU A 101 -3.38 10.30 -12.34
CA GLU A 101 -3.80 11.62 -12.81
C GLU A 101 -3.48 12.73 -11.80
N LEU A 102 -3.72 12.51 -10.50
CA LEU A 102 -3.39 13.49 -9.45
C LEU A 102 -1.88 13.75 -9.39
N ILE A 103 -1.07 12.69 -9.43
CA ILE A 103 0.39 12.79 -9.39
C ILE A 103 0.94 13.46 -10.65
N ARG A 104 0.43 13.09 -11.85
CA ARG A 104 0.75 13.78 -13.10
C ARG A 104 0.34 15.26 -13.08
N GLY A 105 -0.73 15.59 -12.34
CA GLY A 105 -1.17 16.95 -12.08
C GLY A 105 -0.33 17.72 -11.07
N GLY A 106 0.73 17.12 -10.51
CA GLY A 106 1.69 17.76 -9.61
C GLY A 106 1.49 17.48 -8.12
N MET A 107 0.52 16.65 -7.74
CA MET A 107 0.36 16.23 -6.35
C MET A 107 1.39 15.16 -5.95
N ASN A 108 1.74 15.10 -4.67
CA ASN A 108 2.49 13.99 -4.10
C ASN A 108 1.57 12.81 -3.69
N LEU A 109 2.16 11.70 -3.23
CA LEU A 109 1.42 10.48 -2.87
C LEU A 109 0.50 10.71 -1.65
N THR A 110 0.94 11.47 -0.65
CA THR A 110 0.12 11.83 0.52
C THR A 110 -1.12 12.63 0.11
N GLU A 111 -0.95 13.64 -0.73
CA GLU A 111 -2.06 14.45 -1.25
C GLU A 111 -3.03 13.61 -2.08
N ALA A 112 -2.52 12.79 -3.00
CA ALA A 112 -3.34 11.91 -3.82
C ALA A 112 -4.12 10.90 -2.96
N THR A 113 -3.48 10.32 -1.94
CA THR A 113 -4.11 9.41 -0.97
C THR A 113 -5.23 10.10 -0.20
N SER A 114 -5.01 11.34 0.26
CA SER A 114 -6.02 12.14 0.95
C SER A 114 -7.24 12.42 0.06
N VAL A 115 -7.02 12.79 -1.21
CA VAL A 115 -8.10 13.05 -2.16
C VAL A 115 -8.92 11.79 -2.42
N ILE A 116 -8.25 10.66 -2.72
CA ILE A 116 -8.92 9.38 -2.99
C ILE A 116 -9.69 8.92 -1.75
N GLY A 117 -9.06 8.92 -0.57
CA GLY A 117 -9.71 8.52 0.68
C GLY A 117 -10.98 9.31 0.96
N LYS A 118 -10.94 10.64 0.82
CA LYS A 118 -12.14 11.50 0.96
C LYS A 118 -13.25 11.13 -0.01
N ARG A 119 -12.91 10.82 -1.27
CA ARG A 119 -13.90 10.41 -2.29
C ARG A 119 -14.51 9.04 -2.03
N LEU A 120 -13.76 8.15 -1.38
CA LEU A 120 -14.23 6.84 -0.91
C LEU A 120 -15.00 6.93 0.42
N GLY A 121 -15.09 8.09 1.06
CA GLY A 121 -15.77 8.27 2.34
C GLY A 121 -14.94 7.84 3.56
N VAL A 122 -13.63 7.70 3.40
CA VAL A 122 -12.70 7.42 4.51
C VAL A 122 -12.62 8.63 5.43
N ARG A 123 -12.99 8.45 6.70
CA ARG A 123 -12.96 9.49 7.75
C ARG A 123 -11.67 9.49 8.57
N SER A 124 -10.94 8.37 8.55
CA SER A 124 -9.63 8.22 9.18
C SER A 124 -8.53 8.92 8.37
N THR A 125 -7.42 9.23 9.03
CA THR A 125 -6.23 9.76 8.35
C THR A 125 -5.39 8.60 7.82
N VAL A 126 -5.09 8.59 6.52
CA VAL A 126 -4.21 7.58 5.90
C VAL A 126 -3.01 8.30 5.31
N LEU A 127 -1.82 7.95 5.80
CA LEU A 127 -0.56 8.60 5.49
C LEU A 127 0.40 7.57 4.88
N PRO A 128 0.80 7.71 3.61
CA PRO A 128 1.95 6.99 3.08
C PRO A 128 3.20 7.30 3.93
N MET A 129 4.04 6.30 4.19
CA MET A 129 5.24 6.47 5.02
C MET A 129 6.19 7.52 4.45
N SER A 130 6.27 7.62 3.12
CA SER A 130 7.08 8.59 2.39
C SER A 130 6.41 8.98 1.08
N ASN A 131 6.77 10.16 0.57
CA ASN A 131 6.49 10.55 -0.83
C ASN A 131 7.64 10.15 -1.76
N ASP A 132 8.80 9.78 -1.21
CA ASP A 132 9.96 9.34 -1.96
C ASP A 132 9.80 7.86 -2.37
N PRO A 133 10.31 7.47 -3.54
CA PRO A 133 10.23 6.09 -3.99
C PRO A 133 11.11 5.18 -3.12
N VAL A 134 10.51 4.14 -2.56
CA VAL A 134 11.20 3.05 -1.88
C VAL A 134 10.74 1.74 -2.52
N SER A 135 11.64 0.77 -2.68
CA SER A 135 11.30 -0.53 -3.26
C SER A 135 11.91 -1.68 -2.47
N THR A 136 11.06 -2.61 -2.03
CA THR A 136 11.47 -3.89 -1.44
C THR A 136 12.08 -4.79 -2.53
N ILE A 137 13.38 -5.05 -2.43
CA ILE A 137 14.11 -5.93 -3.33
C ILE A 137 14.43 -7.26 -2.62
N ILE A 138 14.12 -8.36 -3.30
CA ILE A 138 14.36 -9.72 -2.86
C ILE A 138 15.55 -10.30 -3.62
N GLU A 139 16.56 -10.73 -2.88
CA GLU A 139 17.73 -11.42 -3.41
C GLU A 139 17.47 -12.92 -3.44
N THR A 140 17.64 -13.54 -4.60
CA THR A 140 17.46 -15.00 -4.79
C THR A 140 18.66 -15.58 -5.53
N PRO A 141 18.87 -16.92 -5.53
CA PRO A 141 19.93 -17.54 -6.34
C PRO A 141 19.83 -17.23 -7.85
N GLY A 142 18.62 -16.91 -8.33
CA GLY A 142 18.36 -16.55 -9.73
C GLY A 142 18.53 -15.06 -10.05
N GLY A 143 18.97 -14.25 -9.08
CA GLY A 143 19.10 -12.80 -9.19
C GLY A 143 18.07 -12.03 -8.34
N GLU A 144 18.21 -10.71 -8.37
CA GLU A 144 17.33 -9.79 -7.64
C GLU A 144 15.99 -9.57 -8.36
N MET A 145 14.93 -9.33 -7.58
CA MET A 145 13.63 -8.92 -8.10
C MET A 145 12.85 -8.08 -7.11
N GLY A 146 11.92 -7.24 -7.60
CA GLY A 146 10.98 -6.52 -6.75
C GLY A 146 9.99 -7.46 -6.05
N PHE A 147 9.51 -7.05 -4.88
CA PHE A 147 8.64 -7.85 -4.03
C PHE A 147 7.36 -8.34 -4.73
N GLN A 148 6.69 -7.51 -5.53
CA GLN A 148 5.48 -7.92 -6.25
C GLN A 148 5.74 -9.06 -7.24
N ARG A 149 6.90 -9.05 -7.92
CA ARG A 149 7.28 -10.15 -8.82
C ARG A 149 7.55 -11.43 -8.03
N PHE A 150 8.25 -11.33 -6.91
CA PHE A 150 8.52 -12.47 -6.03
C PHE A 150 7.22 -13.07 -5.48
N TRP A 151 6.36 -12.23 -4.90
CA TRP A 151 5.17 -12.67 -4.18
C TRP A 151 4.01 -13.06 -5.09
N VAL A 152 3.66 -12.21 -6.06
CA VAL A 152 2.51 -12.43 -6.95
C VAL A 152 2.92 -13.28 -8.15
N GLY A 153 3.99 -12.89 -8.84
CA GLY A 153 4.44 -13.57 -10.05
C GLY A 153 5.01 -14.97 -9.79
N MET A 154 5.84 -15.10 -8.75
CA MET A 154 6.52 -16.34 -8.39
C MET A 154 5.96 -17.04 -7.14
N ARG A 155 4.82 -16.56 -6.61
CA ARG A 155 4.10 -17.17 -5.48
C ARG A 155 4.93 -17.33 -4.20
N GLY A 156 5.99 -16.53 -4.05
CA GLY A 156 6.93 -16.64 -2.94
C GLY A 156 7.72 -17.96 -2.89
N GLU A 157 7.78 -18.70 -3.99
CA GLU A 157 8.47 -19.99 -4.07
C GLU A 157 10.01 -19.91 -4.09
N PRO A 158 10.66 -18.88 -4.69
CA PRO A 158 12.11 -18.79 -4.69
C PRO A 158 12.73 -18.72 -3.29
N GLU A 159 13.92 -19.28 -3.13
CA GLU A 159 14.71 -19.13 -1.91
C GLU A 159 15.14 -17.66 -1.75
N VAL A 160 14.90 -17.10 -0.57
CA VAL A 160 15.29 -15.74 -0.21
C VAL A 160 16.66 -15.77 0.46
N LEU A 161 17.65 -15.16 -0.19
CA LEU A 161 19.01 -15.00 0.34
C LEU A 161 19.17 -13.69 1.12
N GLY A 162 18.40 -12.67 0.77
CA GLY A 162 18.51 -11.33 1.32
C GLY A 162 17.31 -10.46 0.96
N ILE A 163 17.11 -9.41 1.75
CA ILE A 163 16.07 -8.38 1.54
C ILE A 163 16.73 -7.03 1.77
N ARG A 164 16.55 -6.10 0.82
CA ARG A 164 17.00 -4.71 0.94
C ARG A 164 15.91 -3.75 0.49
N PHE A 165 15.94 -2.52 0.99
CA PHE A 165 15.01 -1.47 0.61
C PHE A 165 15.74 -0.44 -0.25
N GLU A 166 15.55 -0.51 -1.56
CA GLU A 166 16.17 0.43 -2.48
C GLU A 166 15.55 1.82 -2.32
N GLY A 167 16.40 2.83 -2.10
CA GLY A 167 15.98 4.23 -1.93
C GLY A 167 15.69 4.65 -0.49
N ILE A 168 15.71 3.72 0.47
CA ILE A 168 15.33 4.01 1.86
C ILE A 168 16.23 5.04 2.53
N GLU A 169 17.53 5.06 2.21
CA GLU A 169 18.51 5.99 2.82
C GLU A 169 18.31 7.44 2.36
N ALA A 170 17.66 7.65 1.21
CA ALA A 170 17.35 8.97 0.68
C ALA A 170 15.91 9.41 1.00
N ALA A 171 15.03 8.44 1.26
CA ALA A 171 13.62 8.68 1.56
C ALA A 171 13.43 9.28 2.96
N LYS A 172 12.43 10.15 3.08
CA LYS A 172 12.07 10.76 4.37
C LYS A 172 10.63 10.49 4.75
N PRO A 173 10.33 10.41 6.06
CA PRO A 173 8.94 10.46 6.50
C PRO A 173 8.30 11.75 6.03
N THR A 174 7.03 11.69 5.63
CA THR A 174 6.30 12.89 5.23
C THR A 174 6.10 13.84 6.42
N PRO A 175 6.01 15.16 6.22
CA PRO A 175 5.71 16.08 7.31
C PRO A 175 4.47 15.68 8.10
N GLU A 176 3.44 15.16 7.42
CA GLU A 176 2.21 14.67 8.03
C GLU A 176 2.45 13.45 8.93
N VAL A 177 3.38 12.56 8.57
CA VAL A 177 3.79 11.42 9.41
C VAL A 177 4.49 11.91 10.68
N ILE A 178 5.43 12.85 10.55
CA ILE A 178 6.14 13.42 11.70
C ILE A 178 5.18 14.17 12.62
N ASP A 179 4.27 14.96 12.07
CA ASP A 179 3.26 15.70 12.83
C ASP A 179 2.32 14.73 13.57
N ALA A 180 1.89 13.65 12.90
CA ALA A 180 1.07 12.62 13.54
C ALA A 180 1.83 11.98 14.71
N LEU A 181 3.07 11.51 14.49
CA LEU A 181 3.87 10.85 15.54
C LEU A 181 4.20 11.78 16.71
N THR A 182 4.36 13.08 16.47
CA THR A 182 4.65 14.07 17.51
C THR A 182 3.41 14.43 18.34
N SER A 183 2.23 14.39 17.72
CA SER A 183 0.95 14.75 18.36
C SER A 183 0.18 13.57 18.94
N GLY A 184 0.51 12.34 18.53
CA GLY A 184 -0.20 11.14 18.93
C GLY A 184 0.25 10.55 20.27
N ASP A 185 -0.72 10.07 21.05
CA ASP A 185 -0.46 9.50 22.37
C ASP A 185 -0.03 8.03 22.35
N VAL A 186 -0.46 7.25 21.35
CA VAL A 186 -0.26 5.80 21.27
C VAL A 186 0.02 5.37 19.84
N VAL A 187 1.17 4.71 19.65
CA VAL A 187 1.57 4.05 18.40
C VAL A 187 1.41 2.54 18.55
N VAL A 188 0.63 1.94 17.65
CA VAL A 188 0.40 0.50 17.57
C VAL A 188 1.08 -0.04 16.31
N ILE A 189 2.02 -0.96 16.48
CA ILE A 189 2.57 -1.73 15.37
C ILE A 189 1.56 -2.84 15.07
N GLY A 190 0.94 -2.79 13.89
CA GLY A 190 -0.04 -3.81 13.52
C GLY A 190 0.60 -5.18 13.29
N PRO A 191 -0.18 -6.28 13.35
CA PRO A 191 0.33 -7.65 13.29
C PRO A 191 0.67 -8.09 11.86
N SER A 192 1.59 -7.37 11.23
CA SER A 192 2.05 -7.57 9.85
C SER A 192 3.49 -8.09 9.79
N ASN A 193 3.99 -8.37 8.59
CA ASN A 193 5.36 -8.86 8.42
C ASN A 193 6.36 -7.84 8.98
N PRO A 194 7.18 -8.21 9.98
CA PRO A 194 8.11 -7.26 10.60
C PRO A 194 9.22 -6.81 9.66
N ILE A 195 9.52 -7.59 8.61
CA ILE A 195 10.59 -7.30 7.65
C ILE A 195 10.08 -6.44 6.51
N THR A 196 9.10 -6.90 5.74
CA THR A 196 8.73 -6.23 4.47
C THR A 196 7.53 -5.29 4.60
N SER A 197 6.75 -5.37 5.68
CA SER A 197 5.58 -4.50 5.87
C SER A 197 5.84 -3.40 6.90
N ILE A 198 6.35 -3.75 8.08
CA ILE A 198 6.66 -2.78 9.13
C ILE A 198 8.08 -2.24 8.99
N GLY A 199 9.02 -3.11 8.59
CA GLY A 199 10.44 -2.78 8.46
C GLY A 199 10.72 -1.53 7.62
N PRO A 200 10.12 -1.34 6.42
CA PRO A 200 10.38 -0.16 5.63
C PRO A 200 9.96 1.14 6.32
N ILE A 201 8.84 1.12 7.05
CA ILE A 201 8.35 2.29 7.79
C ILE A 201 9.35 2.69 8.88
N LEU A 202 9.88 1.70 9.61
CA LEU A 202 10.85 1.92 10.69
C LEU A 202 12.28 2.18 10.20
N ALA A 203 12.57 1.93 8.94
CA ALA A 203 13.89 2.12 8.34
C ALA A 203 14.11 3.54 7.79
N LEU A 204 13.04 4.35 7.71
CA LEU A 204 13.14 5.76 7.36
C LEU A 204 13.91 6.54 8.46
N ASP A 205 14.70 7.53 8.04
CA ASP A 205 15.40 8.43 8.96
C ASP A 205 14.50 9.59 9.38
N GLY A 206 14.09 9.61 10.66
CA GLY A 206 13.22 10.62 11.28
C GLY A 206 12.25 10.04 12.29
#